data_AF-A0A658NTU9-F1
#
_entry.id   AF-A0A658NTU9-F1
#
_cell.length_a   1.000
_cell.length_b   1.000
_cell.length_c   1.000
_cell.angle_alpha   90.00
_cell.angle_beta   90.00
_cell.angle_gamma   90.00
#
_symmetry.space_group_name_H-M   'P 1'
#
loop_
_entity.id
_entity.type
_entity.pdbx_description
1 polymer ?
#
loop_
_entity_poly.entity_id
_entity_poly.type
_entity_poly.pdbx_seq_one_letter_code
_entity_poly.pdbx_strand_id
1 'polypeptide(L)' 'AVLTGETFPVEKTPGTVPPQAGLAERHGCVFMGTSVRSGTARALIVETGAGTAFGAIAHRLRRRAPPTEFELGIRR' A
#
# COMPACT_ATOMS: atom_id res chain seq x y z
N ALA A 1 -0.92 10.94 1.22
CA ALA A 1 -1.45 9.63 1.69
C ALA A 1 -0.32 8.60 1.84
N VAL A 2 -0.49 7.56 2.67
CA VAL A 2 0.54 6.53 2.98
C VAL A 2 0.84 5.57 1.81
N LEU A 3 -0.16 5.26 0.97
CA LEU A 3 -0.02 4.20 -0.05
C LEU A 3 0.08 4.71 -1.49
N THR A 4 -0.54 5.85 -1.76
CA THR A 4 -0.82 6.31 -3.12
C THR A 4 -0.38 7.77 -3.34
N GLY A 5 -0.02 8.49 -2.26
CA GLY A 5 0.53 9.83 -2.35
C GLY A 5 -0.50 10.96 -2.50
N GLU A 6 -1.79 10.69 -2.73
CA GLU A 6 -2.79 11.75 -2.88
C GLU A 6 -2.99 12.54 -1.58
N THR A 7 -3.18 13.84 -1.76
CA THR A 7 -3.34 14.80 -0.66
C THR A 7 -4.77 14.84 -0.13
N PHE A 8 -5.74 14.68 -1.03
CA PHE A 8 -7.16 14.76 -0.69
C PHE A 8 -7.75 13.37 -0.44
N PRO A 9 -8.74 13.26 0.44
CA PRO A 9 -9.46 12.00 0.64
C PRO A 9 -10.18 11.57 -0.63
N VAL A 10 -10.22 10.27 -0.84
CA VAL A 10 -10.91 9.65 -1.96
C VAL A 10 -12.18 8.98 -1.45
N GLU A 11 -13.30 9.28 -2.08
CA GLU A 11 -14.58 8.65 -1.78
C GLU A 11 -14.53 7.15 -2.09
N LYS A 12 -15.25 6.36 -1.28
CA LYS A 12 -15.31 4.91 -1.39
C LYS A 12 -16.73 4.47 -1.70
N THR A 13 -16.88 3.67 -2.75
CA THR A 13 -18.18 3.18 -3.23
C THR A 13 -18.11 1.69 -3.54
N PRO A 14 -19.14 0.90 -3.19
CA PRO A 14 -19.18 -0.52 -3.55
C PRO A 14 -19.27 -0.67 -5.07
N GLY A 15 -18.62 -1.70 -5.62
CA GLY A 15 -18.63 -1.97 -7.05
C GLY A 15 -17.47 -2.86 -7.47
N THR A 16 -17.55 -3.38 -8.69
CA THR A 16 -16.48 -4.16 -9.31
C THR A 16 -15.53 -3.24 -10.07
N VAL A 17 -14.24 -3.58 -10.04
CA VAL A 17 -13.20 -2.93 -10.85
C VAL A 17 -12.45 -3.99 -11.65
N PRO A 18 -11.78 -3.64 -12.76
CA PRO A 18 -10.93 -4.57 -13.49
C PRO A 18 -9.89 -5.23 -12.58
N PRO A 19 -9.57 -6.53 -12.74
CA PRO A 19 -8.58 -7.21 -11.89
C PRO A 19 -7.20 -6.54 -11.85
N GLN A 20 -6.84 -5.86 -12.94
CA GLN A 20 -5.57 -5.17 -13.16
C GLN A 20 -5.59 -3.72 -12.65
N ALA A 21 -6.72 -3.25 -12.12
CA ALA A 21 -6.86 -1.89 -11.59
C ALA A 21 -5.79 -1.62 -10.52
N GLY A 22 -5.16 -0.45 -10.65
CA GLY A 22 -4.20 0.07 -9.70
C GLY A 22 -4.83 0.35 -8.34
N LEU A 23 -3.98 0.64 -7.35
CA LEU A 23 -4.45 0.81 -5.97
C LEU A 23 -5.43 1.99 -5.81
N ALA A 24 -5.18 3.09 -6.53
CA ALA A 24 -6.03 4.29 -6.51
C ALA A 24 -7.40 4.08 -7.17
N GLU A 25 -7.48 3.20 -8.18
CA GLU A 25 -8.69 2.91 -8.95
C GLU A 25 -9.62 1.91 -8.24
N ARG A 26 -9.14 1.26 -7.18
CA ARG A 26 -9.94 0.33 -6.35
C ARG A 26 -10.84 1.11 -5.38
N HIS A 27 -11.83 1.82 -5.92
CA HIS A 27 -12.77 2.66 -5.17
C HIS A 27 -13.60 1.88 -4.13
N GLY A 28 -13.83 0.58 -4.34
CA GLY A 28 -14.52 -0.30 -3.39
C GLY A 28 -13.64 -0.92 -2.31
N CYS A 29 -12.33 -0.64 -2.29
CA CYS A 29 -11.39 -1.22 -1.33
C CYS A 29 -10.92 -0.18 -0.30
N VAL A 30 -10.69 -0.65 0.93
CA VAL A 30 -10.00 0.07 2.00
C VAL A 30 -8.69 -0.65 2.32
N PHE A 31 -7.68 0.09 2.75
CA PHE A 31 -6.32 -0.44 2.88
C PHE A 31 -5.77 -0.24 4.29
N MET A 32 -5.03 -1.24 4.78
CA MET A 32 -4.29 -1.16 6.05
C MET A 32 -3.40 0.09 6.09
N GLY A 33 -3.39 0.79 7.22
CA GLY A 33 -2.60 2.01 7.41
C GLY A 33 -3.23 3.28 6.83
N THR A 34 -4.45 3.20 6.27
CA THR A 34 -5.26 4.38 5.91
C THR A 34 -6.30 4.68 6.97
N SER A 35 -6.84 5.91 6.99
CA SER A 35 -7.86 6.35 7.93
C SER A 35 -9.14 6.80 7.22
N VAL A 36 -10.28 6.65 7.88
CA VAL A 36 -11.58 7.15 7.42
C VAL A 36 -11.71 8.61 7.85
N ARG A 37 -11.83 9.53 6.89
CA ARG A 37 -12.05 10.95 7.21
C ARG A 37 -13.50 11.26 7.59
N SER A 38 -14.46 10.62 6.90
CA SER A 38 -15.89 10.83 7.11
C SER A 38 -16.67 9.61 6.62
N GLY A 39 -17.84 9.37 7.24
CA GLY A 39 -18.75 8.29 6.89
C GLY A 39 -18.47 6.98 7.61
N THR A 40 -19.26 5.96 7.27
CA THR A 40 -19.12 4.58 7.77
C THR A 40 -19.34 3.61 6.63
N ALA A 41 -18.70 2.44 6.72
CA ALA A 41 -18.85 1.39 5.72
C ALA A 41 -18.74 0.02 6.40
N ARG A 42 -19.34 -1.00 5.77
CA ARG A 42 -19.08 -2.41 6.06
C ARG A 42 -18.19 -2.95 4.96
N ALA A 43 -17.15 -3.68 5.33
CA ALA A 43 -16.19 -4.24 4.40
C ALA A 43 -15.91 -5.70 4.75
N LEU A 44 -15.63 -6.50 3.72
CA LEU A 44 -15.08 -7.84 3.88
C LEU A 44 -13.56 -7.74 3.96
N ILE A 45 -12.96 -8.38 4.96
CA ILE A 45 -11.51 -8.51 5.03
C ILE A 45 -11.07 -9.54 4.01
N VAL A 46 -10.26 -9.11 3.03
CA VAL A 46 -9.72 -9.96 1.96
C VAL A 46 -8.23 -10.25 2.13
N GLU A 47 -7.50 -9.39 2.83
CA GLU A 47 -6.05 -9.50 3.06
C GLU A 47 -5.71 -9.07 4.49
N THR A 48 -4.72 -9.72 5.10
CA THR A 48 -4.24 -9.39 6.45
C THR A 48 -2.71 -9.47 6.55
N GLY A 49 -2.14 -8.82 7.58
CA GLY A 49 -0.70 -8.87 7.86
C GLY A 49 0.16 -8.49 6.65
N ALA A 50 1.15 -9.33 6.36
CA ALA A 50 2.09 -9.13 5.25
C ALA A 50 1.46 -9.25 3.85
N GLY A 51 0.27 -9.83 3.72
CA GLY A 51 -0.49 -9.91 2.46
C GLY A 51 -1.11 -8.57 2.04
N THR A 52 -1.32 -7.65 2.99
CA THR A 52 -1.80 -6.30 2.68
C THR A 52 -0.76 -5.50 1.89
N ALA A 53 -1.20 -4.54 1.07
CA ALA A 53 -0.29 -3.64 0.35
C ALA A 53 0.72 -2.94 1.29
N PHE A 54 0.24 -2.47 2.45
CA PHE A 54 1.10 -1.86 3.47
C PHE A 54 2.08 -2.86 4.08
N GLY A 55 1.60 -4.06 4.44
CA GLY A 55 2.43 -5.13 4.99
C GLY A 55 3.52 -5.60 4.01
N ALA A 56 3.20 -5.69 2.72
CA ALA A 56 4.16 -6.03 1.68
C ALA A 56 5.24 -4.94 1.50
N ILE A 57 4.88 -3.67 1.60
CA ILE A 57 5.86 -2.56 1.63
C ILE A 57 6.75 -2.69 2.86
N ALA A 58 6.17 -2.82 4.06
CA ALA A 58 6.91 -2.96 5.31
C ALA A 58 7.87 -4.16 5.27
N HIS A 59 7.42 -5.30 4.73
CA HIS A 59 8.27 -6.49 4.58
C HIS A 59 9.45 -6.23 3.63
N ARG A 60 9.21 -5.58 2.47
CA ARG A 60 10.28 -5.27 1.52
C ARG A 60 11.34 -4.33 2.09
N LEU A 61 10.94 -3.38 2.95
CA LEU A 61 11.83 -2.43 3.62
C LEU A 61 12.74 -3.09 4.67
N ARG A 62 12.38 -4.26 5.20
CA ARG A 62 13.24 -5.01 6.15
C ARG A 62 14.42 -5.70 5.46
N ARG A 63 14.43 -5.79 4.13
CA ARG A 63 15.52 -6.43 3.40
C ARG A 63 16.77 -5.56 3.45
N ARG A 64 17.93 -6.20 3.62
CA ARG A 64 19.22 -5.49 3.63
C ARG A 64 19.42 -4.79 2.29
N ALA A 65 19.81 -3.52 2.35
CA ALA A 65 20.19 -2.78 1.16
C ALA A 65 21.42 -3.45 0.51
N PRO A 66 21.48 -3.48 -0.84
CA PRO A 66 22.69 -3.91 -1.52
C PRO A 66 23.87 -3.00 -1.13
N PRO A 67 25.12 -3.51 -1.17
CA PRO A 67 26.28 -2.72 -0.85
C PRO A 67 26.38 -1.50 -1.78
N THR A 68 26.84 -0.39 -1.23
CA THR A 68 27.00 0.84 -2.00
C THR A 68 28.21 0.75 -2.93
N GLU A 69 28.25 1.58 -3.98
CA GLU A 69 29.43 1.64 -4.86
C GLU A 69 30.71 2.01 -4.09
N PHE A 70 30.58 2.85 -3.05
CA PHE A 70 31.67 3.21 -2.15
C PHE A 70 32.18 2.01 -1.34
N GLU A 71 31.28 1.21 -0.76
CA GLU A 71 31.63 -0.01 -0.03
C GLU A 71 32.32 -1.06 -0.92
N LEU A 72 31.95 -1.13 -2.19
CA LEU A 72 32.61 -1.98 -3.18
C LEU A 72 34.01 -1.45 -3.54
N GLY A 73 34.19 -0.13 -3.58
CA GLY A 73 35.46 0.54 -3.87
C GLY A 73 36.54 0.34 -2.80
N ILE A 74 36.18 0.29 -1.51
CA ILE A 74 37.14 0.06 -0.40
C ILE A 74 37.68 -1.38 -0.38
N ARG A 75 36.98 -2.35 -0.99
CA ARG A 75 37.34 -3.78 -0.96
C ARG A 75 38.26 -4.21 -2.11
N ARG A 76 38.70 -3.29 -2.97
CA ARG A 76 39.73 -3.51 -3.99
C ARG A 76 41.07 -2.99 -3.49
#